data_AF-A0A3E0VCM4-F1
#
_entry.id   AF-A0A3E0VCM4-F1
#
_cell.length_a   1.000
_cell.length_b   1.000
_cell.length_c   1.000
_cell.angle_alpha   90.00
_cell.angle_beta   90.00
_cell.angle_gamma   90.00
#
_symmetry.space_group_name_H-M   'P 1'
#
loop_
_entity.id
_entity.type
_entity.pdbx_description
1 polymer ?
#
loop_
_entity_poly.entity_id
_entity_poly.type
_entity_poly.pdbx_seq_one_letter_code
_entity_poly.pdbx_strand_id
1 'polypeptide(L)'
;MTPIDQRPAADFPETVFEGPAEPMPAAIARGRVQYTSKKPSRSQVRHVDGYAPFLKFSANNNIEINQTDFRSLLDVLRKYAGPISADPSLRAATARYVGNTLIAMHGDALWRAFEGNGATAGNQHRSFDVEFLIDRIGQADDTWVAGYLELVENWAKS
;
A
#
# COMPACT_ATOMS: atom_id res chain seq x y z
N MET A 1 -32.70 7.16 -11.37
CA MET A 1 -31.52 6.96 -10.49
C MET A 1 -31.48 5.50 -10.11
N THR A 2 -30.64 4.72 -10.78
CA THR A 2 -30.40 3.32 -10.42
C THR A 2 -29.68 3.28 -9.06
N PRO A 3 -30.03 2.37 -8.14
CA PRO A 3 -29.26 2.21 -6.92
C PRO A 3 -27.83 1.85 -7.29
N ILE A 4 -26.86 2.55 -6.72
CA ILE A 4 -25.45 2.13 -6.77
C ILE A 4 -25.41 0.77 -6.06
N ASP A 5 -25.13 -0.28 -6.84
CA ASP A 5 -25.05 -1.66 -6.40
C ASP A 5 -24.02 -1.77 -5.26
N GLN A 6 -24.47 -1.71 -4.00
CA GLN A 6 -23.61 -1.75 -2.83
C GLN A 6 -23.17 -3.20 -2.58
N ARG A 7 -22.32 -3.74 -3.46
CA ARG A 7 -21.75 -5.06 -3.25
C ARG A 7 -20.97 -5.10 -1.93
N PRO A 8 -21.14 -6.14 -1.10
CA PRO A 8 -20.36 -6.31 0.13
C PRO A 8 -18.85 -6.34 -0.18
N ALA A 9 -18.01 -5.92 0.76
CA ALA A 9 -16.56 -5.91 0.56
C ALA A 9 -15.99 -7.33 0.30
N ALA A 10 -16.68 -8.37 0.76
CA ALA A 10 -16.36 -9.77 0.48
C ALA A 10 -16.44 -10.14 -1.02
N ASP A 11 -17.15 -9.34 -1.83
CA ASP A 11 -17.27 -9.55 -3.29
C ASP A 11 -16.14 -8.87 -4.08
N PHE A 12 -15.20 -8.20 -3.40
CA PHE A 12 -14.02 -7.61 -4.00
C PHE A 12 -12.80 -8.47 -3.65
N PRO A 13 -12.51 -9.52 -4.44
CA PRO A 13 -11.42 -10.42 -4.15
C PRO A 13 -10.09 -9.68 -4.21
N GLU A 14 -9.26 -9.91 -3.20
CA GLU A 14 -7.92 -9.37 -3.07
C GLU A 14 -6.94 -10.20 -3.92
N THR A 15 -7.20 -10.26 -5.22
CA THR A 15 -6.43 -11.05 -6.20
C THR A 15 -5.79 -10.17 -7.27
N VAL A 16 -5.71 -8.86 -7.03
CA VAL A 16 -5.19 -7.87 -7.99
C VAL A 16 -3.66 -7.92 -8.10
N PHE A 17 -2.99 -8.40 -7.04
CA PHE A 17 -1.54 -8.58 -7.00
C PHE A 17 -1.17 -10.06 -7.11
N GLU A 18 0.06 -10.32 -7.59
CA GLU A 18 0.57 -11.67 -7.78
C GLU A 18 0.73 -12.42 -6.44
N GLY A 19 0.39 -13.70 -6.44
CA GLY A 19 0.49 -14.58 -5.28
C GLY A 19 -0.69 -14.48 -4.31
N PRO A 20 -0.77 -15.39 -3.33
CA PRO A 20 -1.83 -15.35 -2.33
C PRO A 20 -1.70 -14.08 -1.48
N ALA A 21 -2.84 -13.47 -1.15
CA ALA A 21 -2.88 -12.41 -0.15
C ALA A 21 -2.57 -13.03 1.23
N GLU A 22 -1.63 -12.44 1.95
CA GLU A 22 -1.18 -12.89 3.27
C GLU A 22 -1.45 -11.80 4.32
N PRO A 23 -1.60 -12.17 5.61
CA PRO A 23 -1.69 -11.18 6.67
C PRO A 23 -0.45 -10.27 6.73
N MET A 24 -0.66 -9.03 7.18
CA MET A 24 0.45 -8.09 7.45
C MET A 24 1.51 -8.75 8.36
N PRO A 25 2.82 -8.69 8.02
CA PRO A 25 3.86 -9.28 8.86
C PRO A 25 3.85 -8.69 10.27
N ALA A 26 4.14 -9.54 11.26
CA ALA A 26 4.27 -9.12 12.65
C ALA A 26 5.39 -8.08 12.81
N ALA A 27 5.16 -7.08 13.66
CA ALA A 27 6.14 -6.04 13.96
C ALA A 27 7.39 -6.64 14.61
N ILE A 28 8.57 -6.26 14.09
CA ILE A 28 9.85 -6.73 14.61
C ILE A 28 10.40 -5.69 15.61
N ALA A 29 10.75 -6.15 16.81
CA ALA A 29 11.46 -5.34 17.81
C ALA A 29 12.85 -4.93 17.31
N ARG A 30 13.14 -3.62 17.26
CA ARG A 30 14.45 -3.10 16.80
C ARG A 30 15.64 -3.60 17.64
N GLY A 31 15.40 -4.00 18.90
CA GLY A 31 16.44 -4.47 19.83
C GLY A 31 16.77 -5.96 19.79
N ARG A 32 16.03 -6.78 19.02
CA ARG A 32 16.25 -8.25 18.91
C ARG A 32 16.89 -8.68 17.59
N VAL A 33 17.70 -7.83 16.97
CA VAL A 33 18.68 -8.30 15.96
C VAL A 33 19.89 -8.90 16.67
N GLN A 34 19.67 -9.77 17.66
CA GLN A 34 20.72 -10.66 18.16
C GLN A 34 20.74 -11.87 17.22
N TYR A 35 21.90 -12.07 16.60
CA TYR A 35 22.30 -13.22 15.78
C TYR A 35 21.66 -14.51 16.31
N THR A 36 20.52 -14.89 15.74
CA THR A 36 20.00 -16.24 15.85
C THR A 36 20.28 -16.92 14.53
N SER A 37 21.20 -17.88 14.56
CA SER A 37 21.62 -18.74 13.46
C SER A 37 20.52 -19.68 12.96
N LYS A 38 19.27 -19.50 13.40
CA LYS A 38 18.09 -20.03 12.75
C LYS A 38 17.69 -19.00 11.71
N LYS A 39 17.84 -19.30 10.42
CA LYS A 39 17.16 -18.55 9.34
C LYS A 39 15.76 -18.24 9.86
N PRO A 40 15.40 -16.98 10.15
CA PRO A 40 13.99 -16.68 10.22
C PRO A 40 13.50 -17.11 8.84
N SER A 41 12.52 -17.99 8.77
CA SER A 41 11.65 -18.02 7.61
C SER A 41 11.03 -16.62 7.59
N ARG A 42 11.77 -15.66 7.04
CA ARG A 42 11.29 -14.34 6.69
C ARG A 42 10.15 -14.70 5.77
N SER A 43 8.91 -14.67 6.26
CA SER A 43 7.77 -14.71 5.36
C SER A 43 7.99 -13.50 4.46
N GLN A 44 8.39 -13.78 3.22
CA GLN A 44 8.65 -12.77 2.22
C GLN A 44 7.28 -12.30 1.77
N VAL A 45 6.60 -11.54 2.63
CA VAL A 45 5.24 -11.09 2.35
C VAL A 45 5.31 -10.03 1.26
N ARG A 46 4.87 -10.40 0.06
CA ARG A 46 4.80 -9.50 -1.11
C ARG A 46 3.41 -8.91 -1.33
N HIS A 47 2.39 -9.64 -0.91
CA HIS A 47 0.99 -9.31 -1.12
C HIS A 47 0.27 -9.38 0.23
N VAL A 48 -0.09 -8.23 0.79
CA VAL A 48 -0.84 -8.15 2.05
C VAL A 48 -2.33 -8.04 1.78
N ASP A 49 -3.13 -8.77 2.56
CA ASP A 49 -4.58 -8.74 2.59
C ASP A 49 -5.18 -7.46 3.23
N GLY A 50 -6.50 -7.35 3.21
CA GLY A 50 -7.26 -6.30 3.90
C GLY A 50 -7.33 -4.95 3.19
N TYR A 51 -7.20 -4.94 1.86
CA TYR A 51 -7.40 -3.78 0.97
C TYR A 51 -8.75 -3.80 0.20
N ALA A 52 -9.59 -4.81 0.39
CA ALA A 52 -10.93 -4.91 -0.22
C ALA A 52 -11.82 -3.68 0.02
N PRO A 53 -11.80 -3.00 1.20
CA PRO A 53 -12.54 -1.76 1.38
C PRO A 53 -12.15 -0.66 0.39
N PHE A 54 -10.87 -0.60 0.00
CA PHE A 54 -10.38 0.36 -1.00
C PHE A 54 -10.84 -0.02 -2.42
N LEU A 55 -10.86 -1.32 -2.76
CA LEU A 55 -11.42 -1.79 -4.03
C LEU A 55 -12.91 -1.45 -4.15
N LYS A 56 -13.68 -1.70 -3.08
CA LYS A 56 -15.09 -1.36 -3.00
C LYS A 56 -15.31 0.15 -3.12
N PHE A 57 -14.52 0.95 -2.41
CA PHE A 57 -14.56 2.41 -2.50
C PHE A 57 -14.33 2.88 -3.95
N SER A 58 -13.35 2.30 -4.61
CA SER A 58 -12.98 2.65 -5.99
C SER A 58 -14.08 2.31 -6.98
N ALA A 59 -14.66 1.11 -6.88
CA ALA A 59 -15.80 0.71 -7.70
C ALA A 59 -17.02 1.63 -7.49
N ASN A 60 -17.34 1.96 -6.23
CA ASN A 60 -18.46 2.86 -5.91
C ASN A 60 -18.28 4.28 -6.46
N ASN A 61 -17.04 4.70 -6.69
CA ASN A 61 -16.70 6.01 -7.24
C ASN A 61 -16.34 5.96 -8.74
N ASN A 62 -16.53 4.83 -9.42
CA ASN A 62 -16.14 4.60 -10.82
C ASN A 62 -14.66 4.90 -11.08
N ILE A 63 -13.80 4.55 -10.13
CA ILE A 63 -12.34 4.69 -10.24
C ILE A 63 -11.80 3.37 -10.79
N GLU A 64 -11.22 3.45 -11.99
CA GLU A 64 -10.43 2.35 -12.53
C GLU A 64 -9.03 2.43 -11.91
N ILE A 65 -8.64 1.39 -11.17
CA ILE A 65 -7.31 1.33 -10.57
C ILE A 65 -6.46 0.35 -11.35
N ASN A 66 -5.33 0.85 -11.86
CA ASN A 66 -4.29 0.03 -12.44
C ASN A 66 -3.15 -0.13 -11.42
N GLN A 67 -2.94 -1.37 -10.98
CA GLN A 67 -1.93 -1.76 -10.00
C GLN A 67 -0.48 -1.60 -10.49
N THR A 68 -0.29 -1.24 -11.76
CA THR A 68 1.03 -0.94 -12.35
C THR A 68 1.22 0.53 -12.67
N ASP A 69 0.17 1.35 -12.54
CA ASP A 69 0.21 2.79 -12.79
C ASP A 69 0.20 3.58 -11.48
N PHE A 70 1.40 3.79 -10.94
CA PHE A 70 1.56 4.51 -9.68
C PHE A 70 1.17 6.00 -9.79
N ARG A 71 1.30 6.60 -10.97
CA ARG A 71 0.91 7.99 -11.20
C ARG A 71 -0.59 8.14 -11.05
N SER A 72 -1.36 7.31 -11.75
CA SER A 72 -2.82 7.30 -11.64
C SER A 72 -3.27 7.01 -10.21
N LEU A 73 -2.56 6.14 -9.48
CA LEU A 73 -2.83 5.90 -8.07
C LEU A 73 -2.62 7.17 -7.22
N LEU A 74 -1.52 7.90 -7.38
CA LEU A 74 -1.28 9.16 -6.65
C LEU A 74 -2.38 10.20 -6.94
N ASP A 75 -2.84 10.30 -8.18
CA ASP A 75 -3.93 11.21 -8.56
C ASP A 75 -5.23 10.85 -7.84
N VAL A 76 -5.56 9.55 -7.75
CA VAL A 76 -6.71 9.06 -6.97
C VAL A 76 -6.56 9.40 -5.49
N LEU A 77 -5.39 9.12 -4.90
CA LEU A 77 -5.15 9.40 -3.48
C LEU A 77 -5.31 10.88 -3.15
N ARG A 78 -4.81 11.76 -4.02
CA ARG A 78 -4.92 13.21 -3.85
C ARG A 78 -6.36 13.68 -3.98
N LYS A 79 -7.07 13.21 -5.00
CA LYS A 79 -8.48 13.56 -5.26
C LYS A 79 -9.41 13.13 -4.12
N TYR A 80 -9.15 11.97 -3.52
CA TYR A 80 -10.00 11.38 -2.48
C TYR A 80 -9.38 11.41 -1.08
N ALA A 81 -8.38 12.27 -0.86
CA ALA A 81 -7.68 12.35 0.43
C ALA A 81 -8.63 12.59 1.60
N GLY A 82 -9.59 13.51 1.46
CA GLY A 82 -10.58 13.79 2.52
C GLY A 82 -11.38 12.55 2.94
N PRO A 83 -12.11 11.90 2.02
CA PRO A 83 -12.82 10.65 2.31
C PRO A 83 -11.94 9.53 2.86
N ILE A 84 -10.73 9.35 2.31
CA ILE A 84 -9.78 8.32 2.76
C ILE A 84 -9.32 8.59 4.19
N SER A 85 -8.97 9.84 4.52
CA SER A 85 -8.54 10.21 5.88
C SER A 85 -9.66 10.18 6.91
N ALA A 86 -10.92 10.39 6.50
CA ALA A 86 -12.06 10.41 7.40
C ALA A 86 -12.52 9.02 7.88
N ASP A 87 -12.21 7.96 7.13
CA ASP A 87 -12.55 6.58 7.47
C ASP A 87 -11.27 5.77 7.78
N PRO A 88 -11.00 5.43 9.05
CA PRO A 88 -9.81 4.66 9.44
C PRO A 88 -9.68 3.30 8.76
N SER A 89 -10.80 2.63 8.46
CA SER A 89 -10.80 1.34 7.77
C SER A 89 -10.40 1.51 6.31
N LEU A 90 -10.97 2.53 5.64
CA LEU A 90 -10.59 2.89 4.28
C LEU A 90 -9.13 3.35 4.20
N ARG A 91 -8.67 4.16 5.16
CA ARG A 91 -7.26 4.59 5.25
C ARG A 91 -6.32 3.39 5.32
N ALA A 92 -6.58 2.45 6.22
CA ALA A 92 -5.75 1.25 6.37
C ALA A 92 -5.77 0.37 5.10
N ALA A 93 -6.95 0.17 4.50
CA ALA A 93 -7.11 -0.57 3.25
C ALA A 93 -6.36 0.09 2.09
N THR A 94 -6.40 1.43 2.02
CA THR A 94 -5.69 2.23 1.01
C THR A 94 -4.18 2.07 1.18
N ALA A 95 -3.66 2.18 2.41
CA ALA A 95 -2.25 2.02 2.69
C ALA A 95 -1.72 0.63 2.27
N ARG A 96 -2.52 -0.43 2.49
CA ARG A 96 -2.22 -1.80 2.03
C ARG A 96 -2.19 -1.90 0.51
N TYR A 97 -3.17 -1.33 -0.18
CA TYR A 97 -3.19 -1.33 -1.65
C TYR A 97 -1.96 -0.61 -2.23
N VAL A 98 -1.62 0.56 -1.67
CA VAL A 98 -0.47 1.35 -2.09
C VAL A 98 0.85 0.60 -1.85
N GLY A 99 1.01 -0.04 -0.69
CA GLY A 99 2.21 -0.82 -0.42
C GLY A 99 2.34 -2.06 -1.30
N ASN A 100 1.24 -2.76 -1.59
CA ASN A 100 1.24 -3.85 -2.57
C ASN A 100 1.62 -3.36 -3.97
N THR A 101 1.15 -2.18 -4.38
CA THR A 101 1.54 -1.53 -5.65
C THR A 101 3.05 -1.27 -5.69
N LEU A 102 3.61 -0.66 -4.65
CA LEU A 102 5.05 -0.41 -4.55
C LEU A 102 5.86 -1.71 -4.62
N ILE A 103 5.40 -2.77 -3.95
CA ILE A 103 6.09 -4.07 -3.99
C ILE A 103 6.00 -4.73 -5.37
N ALA A 104 4.86 -4.64 -6.04
CA ALA A 104 4.68 -5.17 -7.39
C ALA A 104 5.61 -4.49 -8.41
N MET A 105 5.94 -3.21 -8.19
CA MET A 105 6.85 -2.46 -9.05
C MET A 105 8.33 -2.86 -8.92
N HIS A 106 8.74 -3.62 -7.89
CA HIS A 106 10.14 -3.95 -7.66
C HIS A 106 10.34 -5.42 -7.25
N GLY A 107 11.17 -6.14 -8.01
CA GLY A 107 11.40 -7.59 -7.88
C GLY A 107 11.84 -8.06 -6.49
N ASP A 108 12.64 -7.27 -5.76
CA ASP A 108 13.11 -7.62 -4.41
C ASP A 108 12.39 -6.91 -3.24
N ALA A 109 11.30 -6.18 -3.52
CA ALA A 109 10.57 -5.46 -2.48
C ALA A 109 9.67 -6.40 -1.65
N LEU A 110 9.53 -6.08 -0.36
CA LEU A 110 8.74 -6.85 0.61
C LEU A 110 8.04 -5.90 1.59
N TRP A 111 6.97 -6.38 2.21
CA TRP A 111 6.40 -5.74 3.40
C TRP A 111 7.30 -5.94 4.62
N ARG A 112 7.41 -4.90 5.44
CA ARG A 112 8.08 -4.95 6.73
C ARG A 112 7.34 -4.11 7.75
N ALA A 113 7.10 -4.68 8.92
CA ALA A 113 6.58 -3.97 10.09
C ALA A 113 7.68 -3.87 11.16
N PHE A 114 7.87 -2.69 11.72
CA PHE A 114 8.82 -2.44 12.81
C PHE A 114 8.07 -1.97 14.04
N GLU A 115 8.48 -2.42 15.23
CA GLU A 115 7.89 -1.90 16.47
C GLU A 115 8.07 -0.37 16.56
N GLY A 116 6.98 0.30 16.96
CA GLY A 116 6.91 1.75 17.10
C GLY A 116 6.82 2.54 15.80
N ASN A 117 6.78 1.88 14.63
CA ASN A 117 6.61 2.51 13.32
C ASN A 117 5.46 1.86 12.54
N GLY A 118 4.93 2.58 11.55
CA GLY A 118 4.00 2.04 10.56
C GLY A 118 4.63 0.94 9.71
N ALA A 119 3.77 0.15 9.06
CA ALA A 119 4.21 -0.83 8.07
C ALA A 119 4.84 -0.11 6.86
N THR A 120 5.88 -0.71 6.30
CA THR A 120 6.63 -0.15 5.17
C THR A 120 6.70 -1.15 4.02
N ALA A 121 6.73 -0.62 2.81
CA ALA A 121 6.91 -1.38 1.57
C ALA A 121 8.27 -1.03 0.95
N GLY A 122 9.11 -2.03 0.66
CA GLY A 122 10.38 -1.78 -0.03
C GLY A 122 11.44 -2.86 0.13
N ASN A 123 12.67 -2.55 -0.30
CA ASN A 123 13.82 -3.46 -0.30
C ASN A 123 14.84 -3.05 0.78
N GLN A 124 15.99 -3.73 0.87
CA GLN A 124 16.98 -3.45 1.94
C GLN A 124 17.58 -2.03 1.87
N HIS A 125 17.57 -1.41 0.69
CA HIS A 125 18.17 -0.11 0.44
C HIS A 125 17.18 1.04 0.61
N ARG A 126 15.90 0.79 0.33
CA ARG A 126 14.83 1.80 0.40
C ARG A 126 13.51 1.17 0.82
N SER A 127 12.86 1.84 1.77
CA SER A 127 11.51 1.55 2.21
C SER A 127 10.66 2.82 2.15
N PHE A 128 9.38 2.64 1.85
CA PHE A 128 8.38 3.70 1.85
C PHE A 128 7.41 3.48 3.00
N ASP A 129 7.18 4.52 3.79
CA ASP A 129 6.11 4.57 4.78
C ASP A 129 4.81 4.91 4.06
N VAL A 130 3.94 3.90 3.92
CA VAL A 130 2.70 4.02 3.16
C VAL A 130 1.67 4.86 3.91
N GLU A 131 1.63 4.78 5.23
CA GLU A 131 0.70 5.56 6.03
C GLU A 131 1.07 7.04 6.01
N PHE A 132 2.36 7.35 6.11
CA PHE A 132 2.85 8.71 5.94
C PHE A 132 2.49 9.29 4.57
N LEU A 133 2.60 8.50 3.50
CA LEU A 133 2.17 8.93 2.16
C LEU A 133 0.67 9.27 2.16
N ILE A 134 -0.20 8.42 2.71
CA ILE A 134 -1.64 8.69 2.76
C ILE A 134 -1.94 9.97 3.54
N ASP A 135 -1.25 10.20 4.66
CA ASP A 135 -1.47 11.40 5.47
C ASP A 135 -0.94 12.67 4.78
N ARG A 136 0.15 12.55 4.01
CA ARG A 136 0.80 13.70 3.36
C ARG A 136 0.15 14.10 2.04
N ILE A 137 -0.32 13.14 1.24
CA ILE A 137 -0.71 13.35 -0.16
C ILE A 137 -1.85 14.37 -0.32
N GLY A 138 -2.78 14.44 0.63
CA GLY A 138 -3.89 15.40 0.59
C GLY A 138 -3.49 16.87 0.76
N GLN A 139 -2.29 17.13 1.30
CA GLN A 139 -1.76 18.48 1.54
C GLN A 139 -0.53 18.77 0.68
N ALA A 140 -0.09 17.81 -0.13
CA ALA A 140 1.09 17.94 -0.96
C ALA A 140 0.84 18.92 -2.12
N ASP A 141 1.86 19.74 -2.41
CA ASP A 141 1.90 20.53 -3.63
C ASP A 141 2.37 19.68 -4.83
N ASP A 142 2.22 20.22 -6.03
CA ASP A 142 2.58 19.52 -7.27
C ASP A 142 4.07 19.16 -7.32
N THR A 143 4.93 20.00 -6.74
CA THR A 143 6.38 19.77 -6.66
C THR A 143 6.69 18.53 -5.83
N TRP A 144 6.07 18.41 -4.66
CA TRP A 144 6.25 17.25 -3.80
C TRP A 144 5.74 15.97 -4.46
N VAL A 145 4.56 16.03 -5.10
CA VAL A 145 3.97 14.87 -5.80
C VAL A 145 4.88 14.42 -6.95
N ALA A 146 5.35 15.37 -7.78
CA ALA A 146 6.26 15.08 -8.88
C ALA A 146 7.57 14.45 -8.38
N GLY A 147 8.17 15.00 -7.32
CA GLY A 147 9.40 14.48 -6.74
C GLY A 147 9.23 13.10 -6.09
N TYR A 148 8.10 12.86 -5.42
CA TYR A 148 7.80 11.53 -4.85
C TYR A 148 7.58 10.49 -5.94
N LEU A 149 6.88 10.84 -7.01
CA LEU A 149 6.66 9.97 -8.14
C LEU A 149 7.97 9.64 -8.87
N GLU A 150 8.81 10.64 -9.15
CA GLU A 150 10.13 10.43 -9.74
C GLU A 150 10.99 9.52 -8.85
N LEU A 151 10.95 9.71 -7.52
CA LEU A 151 11.65 8.85 -6.57
C LEU A 151 11.21 7.38 -6.67
N VAL A 152 9.90 7.14 -6.73
CA VAL A 152 9.33 5.78 -6.85
C VAL A 152 9.65 5.17 -8.21
N GLU A 153 9.47 5.91 -9.30
CA GLU A 153 9.77 5.44 -10.67
C GLU A 153 11.26 5.10 -10.85
N ASN A 154 12.15 5.91 -10.29
CA ASN A 154 13.60 5.65 -10.35
C ASN A 154 13.98 4.44 -9.50
N TRP A 155 13.39 4.29 -8.31
CA TRP A 155 13.58 3.11 -7.47
C TRP A 155 13.05 1.83 -8.13
N ALA A 156 11.90 1.88 -8.79
CA ALA A 156 11.34 0.71 -9.48
C ALA A 156 12.23 0.19 -10.64
N LYS A 157 13.12 1.03 -11.17
CA LYS A 157 14.06 0.71 -12.26
C LYS A 157 15.46 0.32 -11.79
N SER A 158 15.76 0.44 -10.49
CA SER A 158 17.09 0.22 -9.93
C SER A 158 17.41 -1.23 -9.63
#